data_AF-A0A1W9S0B4-F1
#
_entry.id   AF-A0A1W9S0B4-F1
#
_cell.length_a   1.000
_cell.length_b   1.000
_cell.length_c   1.000
_cell.angle_alpha   90.00
_cell.angle_beta   90.00
_cell.angle_gamma   90.00
#
_symmetry.space_group_name_H-M   'P 1'
#
loop_
_entity.id
_entity.type
_entity.pdbx_description
1 polymer ?
#
loop_
_entity_poly.entity_id
_entity_poly.type
_entity_poly.pdbx_seq_one_letter_code
_entity_poly.pdbx_strand_id
1 'polypeptide(L)'
;MFVIFDMRIYRYLKELYQKRITIILSPRFVNRSFTFTINKLTIMILIVSFTAFLGANVYFGFSYSDRISLNSKLQYLKMTEIARTQNINHLSEKVDTLNQELEKRLEFSENIRLLYDEESILNRIENIAVGGKLEGADAELMRDIRLSKLSQLYQKVKIGYSAEETLKKKVELQNRIWKYTPTLKPTGGPIVSGFGYRRNPLGGGIQFHRGIDIVMPYGAPVVASADGVVETAGMKSGYGLVVVIKHRFGFKTRYAHLSKLLVKEGDAVTRGQVV
;
A
#
# COMPACT_ATOMS: atom_id res chain seq x y z
N MET A 1 -29.15 44.81 14.81
CA MET A 1 -27.71 45.13 14.73
C MET A 1 -27.59 46.49 14.04
N PHE A 2 -27.45 47.56 14.82
CA PHE A 2 -27.40 48.93 14.29
C PHE A 2 -25.98 49.21 13.78
N VAL A 3 -25.85 49.43 12.47
CA VAL A 3 -24.58 49.88 11.87
C VAL A 3 -24.41 51.35 12.19
N ILE A 4 -23.51 51.69 13.11
CA ILE A 4 -23.12 53.08 13.39
C ILE A 4 -22.32 53.56 12.17
N PHE A 5 -22.95 54.33 11.29
CA PHE A 5 -22.26 54.99 10.19
C PHE A 5 -21.46 56.17 10.73
N ASP A 6 -20.14 56.10 10.61
CA ASP A 6 -19.25 57.20 10.98
C ASP A 6 -19.58 58.46 10.17
N MET A 7 -20.02 59.52 10.86
CA MET A 7 -20.33 60.83 10.26
C MET A 7 -19.15 61.44 9.49
N ARG A 8 -17.91 61.01 9.73
CA ARG A 8 -16.72 61.45 8.99
C ARG A 8 -16.69 60.87 7.58
N ILE A 9 -17.00 59.58 7.43
CA ILE A 9 -17.06 58.88 6.15
C ILE A 9 -18.20 59.46 5.30
N TYR A 10 -19.37 59.69 5.90
CA TYR A 10 -20.50 60.30 5.20
C TYR A 10 -20.17 61.69 4.63
N ARG A 11 -19.50 62.55 5.41
CA ARG A 11 -19.05 63.88 4.96
C ARG A 11 -18.06 63.80 3.79
N TYR A 12 -17.10 62.89 3.86
CA TYR A 12 -16.12 62.67 2.81
C TYR A 12 -16.76 62.19 1.49
N LEU A 13 -17.66 61.21 1.56
CA LEU A 13 -18.38 60.72 0.38
C LEU A 13 -19.27 61.79 -0.26
N LYS A 14 -19.90 62.65 0.55
CA LYS A 14 -20.69 63.79 0.07
C LYS A 14 -19.83 64.79 -0.70
N GLU A 15 -18.62 65.07 -0.23
CA GLU A 15 -17.67 65.95 -0.91
C GLU A 15 -17.20 65.37 -2.26
N LEU A 16 -16.93 64.07 -2.32
CA LEU A 16 -16.56 63.37 -3.56
C LEU A 16 -17.70 63.31 -4.58
N TYR A 17 -18.95 63.25 -4.13
CA TYR A 17 -20.14 63.29 -5.00
C TYR A 17 -20.33 64.68 -5.64
N GLN A 18 -19.98 65.75 -4.93
CA GLN A 18 -20.11 67.12 -5.42
C GLN A 18 -18.97 67.50 -6.40
N LYS A 19 -17.78 66.92 -6.24
CA LYS A 19 -16.65 67.13 -7.17
C LYS A 19 -16.87 66.38 -8.49
N ARG A 20 -16.98 67.12 -9.59
CA ARG A 20 -17.20 66.57 -10.95
C ARG A 20 -15.98 66.73 -11.84
N ILE A 21 -15.78 65.77 -12.73
CA ILE A 21 -14.77 65.79 -13.79
C ILE A 21 -15.54 65.79 -15.11
N THR A 22 -15.27 66.81 -15.94
CA THR A 22 -15.81 66.89 -17.30
C THR A 22 -14.81 66.28 -18.26
N ILE A 23 -15.20 65.22 -18.96
CA ILE A 23 -14.39 64.63 -20.02
C ILE A 23 -14.95 65.12 -21.36
N ILE A 24 -14.09 65.71 -22.18
CA ILE A 24 -14.43 66.21 -23.51
C ILE A 24 -13.72 65.31 -24.52
N LEU A 25 -14.50 64.52 -25.25
CA LEU A 25 -14.01 63.73 -26.37
C LEU A 25 -14.31 64.49 -27.66
N SER A 26 -13.27 64.87 -28.38
CA SER A 26 -13.35 65.50 -29.69
C SER A 26 -12.70 64.59 -30.74
N PRO A 27 -13.45 63.64 -31.33
CA PRO A 27 -12.92 62.76 -32.36
C PRO A 27 -12.49 63.59 -33.58
N ARG A 28 -11.30 63.32 -34.14
CA ARG A 28 -10.75 64.10 -35.28
C ARG A 28 -11.62 64.09 -36.55
N PHE A 29 -12.56 63.15 -36.66
CA PHE A 29 -13.36 62.91 -37.87
C PHE A 29 -14.85 63.26 -37.72
N VAL A 30 -15.27 63.80 -36.57
CA VAL A 30 -16.67 64.18 -36.31
C VAL A 30 -16.68 65.61 -35.77
N ASN A 31 -17.43 66.51 -36.42
CA ASN A 31 -17.46 67.94 -36.09
C ASN A 31 -18.34 68.29 -34.86
N ARG A 32 -18.49 67.32 -33.94
CA ARG A 32 -19.25 67.46 -32.69
C ARG A 32 -18.42 66.88 -31.55
N SER A 33 -18.23 67.67 -30.49
CA SER A 33 -17.61 67.20 -29.26
C SER A 33 -18.65 66.53 -28.36
N PHE A 34 -18.28 65.40 -27.80
CA PHE A 34 -19.07 64.73 -26.77
C PHE A 34 -18.50 65.13 -25.41
N THR A 35 -19.29 65.86 -24.64
CA THR A 35 -18.93 66.23 -23.26
C THR A 35 -19.80 65.44 -22.31
N PHE A 36 -19.18 64.82 -21.32
CA PHE A 36 -19.92 64.19 -20.23
C PHE A 36 -19.23 64.50 -18.91
N THR A 37 -20.05 64.65 -17.87
CA THR A 37 -19.58 65.01 -16.53
C THR A 37 -19.85 63.86 -15.57
N ILE A 38 -18.81 63.37 -14.90
CA ILE A 38 -18.90 62.27 -13.95
C ILE A 38 -18.38 62.74 -12.59
N ASN A 39 -19.04 62.35 -11.50
CA ASN A 39 -18.56 62.72 -10.16
C ASN A 39 -17.38 61.82 -9.72
N LYS A 40 -16.53 62.31 -8.82
CA LYS A 40 -15.37 61.53 -8.34
C LYS A 40 -15.79 60.27 -7.59
N LEU A 41 -16.97 60.29 -6.93
CA LEU A 41 -17.51 59.13 -6.23
C LEU A 41 -17.78 57.93 -7.16
N THR A 42 -18.39 58.16 -8.33
CA THR A 42 -18.70 57.09 -9.30
C THR A 42 -17.44 56.51 -9.92
N ILE A 43 -16.43 57.34 -10.23
CA ILE A 43 -15.12 56.85 -10.67
C ILE A 43 -14.48 55.96 -9.60
N MET A 44 -14.51 56.39 -8.34
CA MET A 44 -13.98 55.59 -7.22
C MET A 44 -14.72 54.25 -7.09
N ILE A 45 -16.06 54.24 -7.18
CA ILE A 45 -16.88 53.02 -7.14
C ILE A 45 -16.54 52.09 -8.31
N LEU A 46 -16.35 52.63 -9.52
CA LEU A 46 -15.98 51.84 -10.69
C LEU A 46 -14.59 51.22 -10.54
N ILE A 47 -13.61 51.96 -10.01
CA ILE A 47 -12.27 51.43 -9.73
C ILE A 47 -12.35 50.31 -8.69
N VAL A 48 -13.03 50.53 -7.56
CA VAL A 48 -13.19 49.50 -6.51
C VAL A 48 -13.91 48.26 -7.05
N SER A 49 -14.98 48.45 -7.82
CA SER A 49 -15.71 47.34 -8.46
C SER A 49 -14.84 46.57 -9.44
N PHE A 50 -14.05 47.27 -10.25
CA PHE A 50 -13.14 46.64 -11.21
C PHE A 50 -12.01 45.87 -10.52
N THR A 51 -11.43 46.42 -9.45
CA THR A 51 -10.41 45.73 -8.64
C THR A 51 -11.01 44.49 -7.96
N ALA A 52 -12.21 44.59 -7.40
CA ALA A 52 -12.91 43.44 -6.81
C ALA A 52 -13.21 42.35 -7.85
N PHE A 53 -13.65 42.74 -9.06
CA PHE A 53 -13.87 41.83 -10.17
C PHE A 53 -12.59 41.11 -10.60
N LEU A 54 -11.47 41.82 -10.74
CA LEU A 54 -10.18 41.20 -11.05
C LEU A 54 -9.75 40.22 -9.95
N GLY A 55 -9.88 40.61 -8.69
CA GLY A 55 -9.57 39.74 -7.55
C GLY A 55 -10.42 38.46 -7.55
N ALA A 56 -11.72 38.59 -7.82
CA ALA A 56 -12.62 37.44 -7.94
C ALA A 56 -12.19 36.51 -9.09
N ASN A 57 -11.88 37.05 -10.27
CA ASN A 57 -11.44 36.25 -11.41
C ASN A 57 -10.13 35.50 -11.12
N VAL A 58 -9.16 36.15 -10.48
CA VAL A 58 -7.91 35.50 -10.07
C VAL A 58 -8.19 34.39 -9.06
N TYR A 59 -9.01 34.66 -8.04
CA TYR A 59 -9.40 33.67 -7.03
C TYR A 59 -10.12 32.46 -7.65
N PHE A 60 -11.08 32.69 -8.54
CA PHE A 60 -11.80 31.61 -9.23
C PHE A 60 -10.87 30.83 -10.17
N GLY A 61 -9.94 31.50 -10.85
CA GLY A 61 -8.94 30.86 -11.71
C GLY A 61 -8.04 29.90 -10.92
N PHE A 62 -7.48 30.34 -9.80
CA PHE A 62 -6.71 29.47 -8.90
C PHE A 62 -7.56 28.32 -8.35
N SER A 63 -8.75 28.64 -7.84
CA SER A 63 -9.67 27.64 -7.28
C SER A 63 -10.08 26.58 -8.31
N TYR A 64 -10.25 26.96 -9.57
CA TYR A 64 -10.60 26.06 -10.67
C TYR A 64 -9.41 25.18 -11.07
N SER A 65 -8.22 25.77 -11.20
CA SER A 65 -6.97 25.05 -11.47
C SER A 65 -6.69 23.98 -10.42
N ASP A 66 -6.84 24.33 -9.13
CA ASP A 66 -6.66 23.39 -8.02
C ASP A 66 -7.64 22.21 -8.09
N ARG A 67 -8.91 22.46 -8.45
CA ARG A 67 -9.92 21.41 -8.62
C ARG A 67 -9.59 20.46 -9.77
N ILE A 68 -9.08 20.98 -10.89
CA ILE A 68 -8.63 20.13 -12.01
C ILE A 68 -7.48 19.22 -11.55
N SER A 69 -6.45 19.80 -10.92
CA SER A 69 -5.29 19.06 -10.43
C SER A 69 -5.70 17.97 -9.42
N LEU A 70 -6.62 18.31 -8.51
CA LEU A 70 -7.15 17.38 -7.53
C LEU A 70 -7.91 16.22 -8.17
N ASN A 71 -8.77 16.50 -9.17
CA ASN A 71 -9.51 15.48 -9.90
C ASN A 71 -8.58 14.54 -10.69
N SER A 72 -7.56 15.08 -11.35
CA SER A 72 -6.54 14.28 -12.05
C SER A 72 -5.78 13.38 -11.08
N LYS A 73 -5.41 13.91 -9.89
CA LYS A 73 -4.75 13.12 -8.86
C LYS A 73 -5.66 12.01 -8.32
N LEU A 74 -6.94 12.30 -8.13
CA LEU A 74 -7.92 11.33 -7.67
C LEU A 74 -8.11 10.19 -8.70
N GLN A 75 -8.20 10.53 -9.99
CA GLN A 75 -8.26 9.53 -11.06
C GLN A 75 -6.99 8.66 -11.10
N TYR A 76 -5.82 9.27 -11.02
CA TYR A 76 -4.56 8.55 -10.94
C TYR A 76 -4.53 7.57 -9.77
N LEU A 77 -4.92 8.01 -8.57
CA LEU A 77 -4.97 7.16 -7.38
C LEU A 77 -5.93 5.97 -7.58
N LYS A 78 -7.14 6.21 -8.11
CA LYS A 78 -8.10 5.14 -8.43
C LYS A 78 -7.53 4.13 -9.42
N MET A 79 -6.86 4.58 -10.48
CA MET A 79 -6.25 3.68 -11.47
C MET A 79 -5.12 2.84 -10.86
N THR A 80 -4.27 3.45 -10.01
CA THR A 80 -3.22 2.70 -9.31
C THR A 80 -3.78 1.70 -8.31
N GLU A 81 -4.92 2.00 -7.68
CA GLU A 81 -5.62 1.09 -6.78
C GLU A 81 -6.20 -0.11 -7.56
N ILE A 82 -6.86 0.13 -8.69
CA ILE A 82 -7.36 -0.94 -9.57
C ILE A 82 -6.20 -1.84 -10.05
N ALA A 83 -5.11 -1.24 -10.54
CA ALA A 83 -3.95 -2.00 -11.00
C ALA A 83 -3.30 -2.84 -9.88
N ARG A 84 -3.24 -2.30 -8.66
CA ARG A 84 -2.77 -3.05 -7.48
C ARG A 84 -3.68 -4.23 -7.17
N THR A 85 -4.99 -4.03 -7.20
CA THR A 85 -5.97 -5.11 -6.95
C THR A 85 -5.89 -6.20 -8.01
N GLN A 86 -5.75 -5.83 -9.29
CA GLN A 86 -5.53 -6.79 -10.38
C GLN A 86 -4.25 -7.61 -10.18
N ASN A 87 -3.14 -6.95 -9.81
CA ASN A 87 -1.90 -7.66 -9.52
C ASN A 87 -2.04 -8.63 -8.34
N ILE A 88 -2.73 -8.22 -7.27
CA ILE A 88 -2.98 -9.09 -6.11
C ILE A 88 -3.80 -10.32 -6.54
N ASN A 89 -4.87 -10.13 -7.32
CA ASN A 89 -5.70 -11.22 -7.81
C ASN A 89 -4.91 -12.20 -8.70
N HIS A 90 -4.11 -11.67 -9.63
CA HIS A 90 -3.26 -12.49 -10.50
C HIS A 90 -2.21 -13.29 -9.70
N LEU A 91 -1.59 -12.67 -8.68
CA LEU A 91 -0.68 -13.38 -7.79
C LEU A 91 -1.39 -14.47 -6.99
N SER A 92 -2.61 -14.20 -6.51
CA SER A 92 -3.41 -15.19 -5.78
C SER A 92 -3.71 -16.41 -6.65
N GLU A 93 -4.19 -16.20 -7.87
CA GLU A 93 -4.47 -17.28 -8.83
C GLU A 93 -3.22 -18.12 -9.13
N LYS A 94 -2.07 -17.47 -9.27
CA LYS A 94 -0.80 -18.16 -9.48
C LYS A 94 -0.37 -19.00 -8.27
N VAL A 95 -0.59 -18.50 -7.05
CA VAL A 95 -0.33 -19.26 -5.82
C VAL A 95 -1.25 -20.47 -5.72
N ASP A 96 -2.53 -20.32 -6.02
CA ASP A 96 -3.50 -21.41 -5.99
C ASP A 96 -3.16 -22.50 -7.01
N THR A 97 -2.78 -22.10 -8.22
CA THR A 97 -2.34 -23.02 -9.28
C THR A 97 -1.09 -23.80 -8.86
N LEU A 98 -0.11 -23.11 -8.25
CA LEU A 98 1.11 -23.74 -7.73
C LEU A 98 0.82 -24.71 -6.59
N ASN A 99 -0.09 -24.37 -5.69
CA ASN A 99 -0.50 -25.25 -4.59
C ASN A 99 -1.16 -26.52 -5.12
N GLN A 100 -2.07 -26.40 -6.11
CA GLN A 100 -2.70 -27.56 -6.75
C GLN A 100 -1.69 -28.46 -7.47
N GLU A 101 -0.71 -27.87 -8.18
CA GLU A 101 0.34 -28.67 -8.82
C GLU A 101 1.24 -29.36 -7.79
N LEU A 102 1.55 -28.69 -6.68
CA LEU A 102 2.31 -29.26 -5.58
C LEU A 102 1.56 -30.43 -4.93
N GLU A 103 0.26 -30.30 -4.67
CA GLU A 103 -0.57 -31.36 -4.10
C GLU A 103 -0.62 -32.59 -5.02
N LYS A 104 -0.85 -32.40 -6.32
CA LYS A 104 -0.83 -33.50 -7.32
C LYS A 104 0.50 -34.23 -7.34
N ARG A 105 1.62 -33.49 -7.23
CA ARG A 105 2.96 -34.08 -7.17
C ARG A 105 3.17 -34.86 -5.87
N LEU A 106 2.75 -34.32 -4.73
CA LEU A 106 2.85 -35.00 -3.44
C LEU A 106 2.01 -36.28 -3.41
N GLU A 107 0.80 -36.27 -3.96
CA GLU A 107 -0.06 -37.46 -4.05
C GLU A 107 0.56 -38.52 -4.98
N PHE A 108 1.08 -38.11 -6.15
CA PHE A 108 1.80 -39.01 -7.05
C PHE A 108 3.02 -39.64 -6.37
N SER A 109 3.78 -38.83 -5.64
CA SER A 109 4.96 -39.24 -4.87
C SER A 109 4.62 -40.23 -3.75
N GLU A 110 3.52 -40.00 -3.02
CA GLU A 110 3.03 -40.90 -1.96
C GLU A 110 2.52 -42.22 -2.54
N ASN A 111 1.80 -42.17 -3.65
CA ASN A 111 1.37 -43.36 -4.38
C ASN A 111 2.55 -44.19 -4.89
N ILE A 112 3.63 -43.55 -5.38
CA ILE A 112 4.87 -44.25 -5.69
C ILE A 112 5.44 -44.91 -4.44
N ARG A 113 5.52 -44.22 -3.29
CA ARG A 113 6.04 -44.81 -2.06
C ARG A 113 5.26 -46.06 -1.63
N LEU A 114 3.94 -46.08 -1.77
CA LEU A 114 3.09 -47.24 -1.45
C LEU A 114 3.24 -48.40 -2.46
N LEU A 115 3.54 -48.09 -3.72
CA LEU A 115 3.80 -49.08 -4.76
C LEU A 115 5.25 -49.62 -4.73
N TYR A 116 6.15 -48.93 -4.03
CA TYR A 116 7.61 -49.15 -4.02
C TYR A 116 8.12 -49.58 -2.64
N ASP A 117 7.56 -50.63 -2.05
CA ASP A 117 8.26 -51.38 -1.02
C ASP A 117 9.40 -52.18 -1.68
N GLU A 118 10.65 -52.04 -1.18
CA GLU A 118 11.89 -52.50 -1.84
C GLU A 118 11.85 -54.00 -2.22
N GLU A 119 11.10 -54.80 -1.47
CA GLU A 119 10.93 -56.25 -1.64
C GLU A 119 10.05 -56.63 -2.86
N SER A 120 9.11 -55.76 -3.26
CA SER A 120 8.15 -56.01 -4.35
C SER A 120 8.78 -55.86 -5.74
N ILE A 121 9.77 -54.96 -5.88
CA ILE A 121 10.41 -54.68 -7.17
C ILE A 121 11.34 -55.82 -7.56
N LEU A 122 12.13 -56.35 -6.62
CA LEU A 122 13.02 -57.49 -6.87
C LEU A 122 12.22 -58.74 -7.24
N ASN A 123 11.11 -59.00 -6.55
CA ASN A 123 10.20 -60.11 -6.88
C ASN A 123 9.47 -59.93 -8.22
N ARG A 124 9.11 -58.71 -8.61
CA ARG A 124 8.48 -58.47 -9.93
C ARG A 124 9.49 -58.49 -11.07
N ILE A 125 10.75 -58.09 -10.85
CA ILE A 125 11.84 -58.20 -11.84
C ILE A 125 12.06 -59.65 -12.28
N GLU A 126 11.98 -60.59 -11.34
CA GLU A 126 12.13 -62.02 -11.64
C GLU A 126 10.97 -62.56 -12.49
N ASN A 127 9.79 -61.93 -12.39
CA ASN A 127 8.54 -62.36 -13.04
C ASN A 127 8.16 -61.59 -14.32
N ILE A 128 8.98 -60.66 -14.82
CA ILE A 128 8.79 -60.06 -16.16
C ILE A 128 9.25 -61.07 -17.22
N ALA A 129 8.52 -62.18 -17.35
CA ALA A 129 8.58 -63.11 -18.46
C ALA A 129 7.44 -62.76 -19.42
N VAL A 130 7.76 -62.30 -20.63
CA VAL A 130 6.75 -62.02 -21.67
C VAL A 130 6.86 -63.13 -22.71
N GLY A 131 5.73 -63.76 -23.00
CA GLY A 131 5.62 -64.93 -23.87
C GLY A 131 6.27 -64.74 -25.24
N GLY A 132 7.18 -65.65 -25.58
CA GLY A 132 7.87 -65.74 -26.85
C GLY A 132 9.33 -66.19 -26.66
N LYS A 133 9.77 -67.20 -27.41
CA LYS A 133 11.14 -67.72 -27.35
C LYS A 133 12.10 -66.69 -27.97
N LEU A 134 12.81 -65.94 -27.14
CA LEU A 134 14.06 -65.28 -27.52
C LEU A 134 15.18 -66.23 -27.08
N GLU A 135 15.92 -66.81 -28.03
CA GLU A 135 17.05 -67.70 -27.75
C GLU A 135 18.38 -66.99 -28.04
N GLY A 136 19.38 -67.26 -27.20
CA GLY A 136 20.76 -66.79 -27.40
C GLY A 136 21.07 -65.39 -26.87
N ALA A 137 22.21 -64.84 -27.29
CA ALA A 137 22.81 -63.60 -26.80
C ALA A 137 21.89 -62.36 -26.91
N ASP A 138 20.94 -62.35 -27.84
CA ASP A 138 19.99 -61.25 -28.04
C ASP A 138 18.95 -61.14 -26.91
N ALA A 139 18.59 -62.26 -26.28
CA ALA A 139 17.67 -62.29 -25.14
C ALA A 139 18.32 -61.70 -23.87
N GLU A 140 19.60 -62.01 -23.67
CA GLU A 140 20.42 -61.53 -22.56
C GLU A 140 20.73 -60.04 -22.72
N LEU A 141 21.11 -59.61 -23.93
CA LEU A 141 21.31 -58.21 -24.26
C LEU A 141 20.04 -57.36 -24.04
N MET A 142 18.87 -57.86 -24.46
CA MET A 142 17.60 -57.18 -24.24
C MET A 142 17.19 -57.14 -22.77
N ARG A 143 17.58 -58.15 -21.98
CA ARG A 143 17.39 -58.17 -20.52
C ARG A 143 18.24 -57.09 -19.86
N ASP A 144 19.52 -56.98 -20.22
CA ASP A 144 20.43 -55.97 -19.68
C ASP A 144 20.05 -54.54 -20.09
N ILE A 145 19.61 -54.33 -21.34
CA ILE A 145 19.08 -53.03 -21.79
C ILE A 145 17.82 -52.66 -20.99
N ARG A 146 16.94 -53.63 -20.70
CA ARG A 146 15.74 -53.38 -19.91
C ARG A 146 16.08 -53.08 -18.44
N LEU A 147 16.99 -53.84 -17.83
CA LEU A 147 17.43 -53.64 -16.44
C LEU A 147 18.16 -52.31 -16.26
N SER A 148 19.05 -51.95 -17.19
CA SER A 148 19.75 -50.66 -17.15
C SER A 148 18.78 -49.49 -17.32
N LYS A 149 17.80 -49.57 -18.23
CA LYS A 149 16.77 -48.55 -18.39
C LYS A 149 15.86 -48.44 -17.18
N LEU A 150 15.55 -49.56 -16.51
CA LEU A 150 14.76 -49.60 -15.29
C LEU A 150 15.53 -48.98 -14.10
N SER A 151 16.82 -49.30 -13.96
CA SER A 151 17.70 -48.70 -12.95
C SER A 151 17.82 -47.19 -13.15
N GLN A 152 17.95 -46.73 -14.39
CA GLN A 152 17.91 -45.30 -14.71
C GLN A 152 16.57 -44.64 -14.36
N LEU A 153 15.44 -45.30 -14.63
CA LEU A 153 14.12 -44.82 -14.23
C LEU A 153 13.98 -44.73 -12.71
N TYR A 154 14.45 -45.75 -11.97
CA TYR A 154 14.45 -45.76 -10.51
C TYR A 154 15.26 -44.60 -9.93
N GLN A 155 16.47 -44.37 -10.44
CA GLN A 155 17.31 -43.25 -10.00
C GLN A 155 16.64 -41.89 -10.29
N LYS A 156 16.02 -41.73 -11.47
CA LYS A 156 15.29 -40.50 -11.81
C LYS A 156 14.11 -40.24 -10.87
N VAL A 157 13.32 -41.26 -10.55
CA VAL A 157 12.18 -41.15 -9.61
C VAL A 157 12.66 -40.81 -8.20
N LYS A 158 13.71 -41.50 -7.70
CA LYS A 158 14.29 -41.27 -6.38
C LYS A 158 14.81 -39.84 -6.20
N ILE A 159 15.48 -39.29 -7.21
CA ILE A 159 15.96 -37.90 -7.23
C ILE A 159 14.77 -36.93 -7.26
N GLY A 160 13.72 -37.22 -8.04
CA GLY A 160 12.50 -36.42 -8.07
C GLY A 160 11.84 -36.31 -6.69
N TYR A 161 11.67 -37.44 -6.00
CA TYR A 161 11.09 -37.50 -4.65
C TYR A 161 11.86 -36.64 -3.64
N SER A 162 13.20 -36.76 -3.61
CA SER A 162 14.02 -36.01 -2.65
C SER A 162 14.03 -34.50 -2.92
N ALA A 163 13.96 -34.10 -4.19
CA ALA A 163 13.81 -32.71 -4.59
C ALA A 163 12.45 -32.13 -4.15
N GLU A 164 11.37 -32.89 -4.28
CA GLU A 164 10.02 -32.47 -3.87
C GLU A 164 9.88 -32.33 -2.36
N GLU A 165 10.45 -33.26 -1.57
CA GLU A 165 10.48 -33.14 -0.11
C GLU A 165 11.25 -31.88 0.32
N THR A 166 12.36 -31.59 -0.35
CA THR A 166 13.15 -30.38 -0.12
C THR A 166 12.35 -29.13 -0.47
N LEU A 167 11.61 -29.14 -1.58
CA LEU A 167 10.75 -28.03 -1.99
C LEU A 167 9.63 -27.79 -0.98
N LYS A 168 8.96 -28.85 -0.50
CA LYS A 168 7.93 -28.77 0.55
C LYS A 168 8.48 -28.09 1.81
N LYS A 169 9.63 -28.53 2.29
CA LYS A 169 10.31 -27.92 3.45
C LYS A 169 10.63 -26.44 3.21
N LYS A 170 11.05 -26.07 1.99
CA LYS A 170 11.33 -24.68 1.62
C LYS A 170 10.07 -23.81 1.60
N VAL A 171 8.96 -24.32 1.05
CA VAL A 171 7.66 -23.62 1.06
C VAL A 171 7.15 -23.43 2.48
N GLU A 172 7.21 -24.48 3.32
CA GLU A 172 6.84 -24.38 4.73
C GLU A 172 7.71 -23.40 5.52
N LEU A 173 9.01 -23.38 5.23
CA LEU A 173 9.94 -22.40 5.81
C LEU A 173 9.57 -20.98 5.37
N GLN A 174 9.30 -20.79 4.08
CA GLN A 174 8.91 -19.49 3.53
C GLN A 174 7.60 -19.00 4.16
N ASN A 175 6.58 -19.86 4.26
CA ASN A 175 5.32 -19.54 4.94
C ASN A 175 5.54 -19.15 6.41
N ARG A 176 6.44 -19.85 7.12
CA ARG A 176 6.82 -19.47 8.49
C ARG A 176 7.51 -18.11 8.52
N ILE A 177 8.46 -17.84 7.63
CA ILE A 177 9.13 -16.54 7.54
C ILE A 177 8.12 -15.42 7.34
N TRP A 178 7.19 -15.57 6.39
CA TRP A 178 6.15 -14.57 6.12
C TRP A 178 5.20 -14.33 7.29
N LYS A 179 4.82 -15.39 8.02
CA LYS A 179 3.91 -15.31 9.17
C LYS A 179 4.50 -14.52 10.34
N TYR A 180 5.80 -14.68 10.60
CA TYR A 180 6.49 -14.06 11.75
C TYR A 180 7.33 -12.83 11.41
N THR A 181 7.45 -12.45 10.12
CA THR A 181 8.17 -11.23 9.72
C THR A 181 7.18 -10.05 9.65
N PRO A 182 7.42 -8.95 10.38
CA PRO A 182 6.52 -7.78 10.42
C PRO A 182 6.43 -7.04 9.07
N THR A 183 5.56 -7.53 8.18
CA THR A 183 5.38 -6.98 6.82
C THR A 183 4.04 -6.30 6.64
N LEU A 184 3.04 -6.60 7.49
CA LEU A 184 1.74 -5.95 7.41
C LEU A 184 1.83 -4.53 7.98
N LYS A 185 1.37 -3.56 7.20
CA LYS A 185 1.22 -2.17 7.66
C LYS A 185 0.20 -2.14 8.80
N PRO A 186 0.53 -1.59 9.97
CA PRO A 186 -0.33 -1.69 11.16
C PRO A 186 -1.56 -0.78 11.12
N THR A 187 -1.61 0.18 10.21
CA THR A 187 -2.78 1.04 9.99
C THR A 187 -2.77 1.67 8.60
N GLY A 188 -3.91 2.20 8.15
CA GLY A 188 -4.11 2.70 6.78
C GLY A 188 -3.47 4.07 6.48
N GLY A 189 -3.19 4.89 7.50
CA GLY A 189 -2.85 6.31 7.35
C GLY A 189 -1.55 6.64 6.62
N PRO A 190 -1.34 7.90 6.18
CA PRO A 190 -0.09 8.33 5.58
C PRO A 190 1.01 8.49 6.64
N ILE A 191 2.27 8.27 6.22
CA ILE A 191 3.45 8.51 7.05
C ILE A 191 3.72 10.02 7.07
N VAL A 192 3.69 10.62 8.25
CA VAL A 192 3.92 12.06 8.46
C VAL A 192 5.30 12.35 9.03
N SER A 193 5.94 11.35 9.66
CA SER A 193 7.34 11.45 10.09
C SER A 193 8.08 10.14 9.82
N GLY A 194 9.23 10.23 9.17
CA GLY A 194 10.10 9.09 8.88
C GLY A 194 11.04 8.75 10.03
N PHE A 195 11.74 7.63 9.86
CA PHE A 195 12.86 7.23 10.72
C PHE A 195 14.08 8.14 10.48
N GLY A 196 14.83 8.44 11.54
CA GLY A 196 16.07 9.22 11.45
C GLY A 196 16.02 10.56 12.20
N TYR A 197 16.99 11.43 11.93
CA TYR A 197 17.10 12.71 12.62
C TYR A 197 15.99 13.69 12.21
N ARG A 198 15.32 14.28 13.19
CA ARG A 198 14.29 15.30 12.99
C ARG A 198 14.31 16.34 14.09
N ARG A 199 13.71 17.50 13.84
CA ARG A 199 13.50 18.53 14.87
C ARG A 199 12.61 17.96 15.98
N ASN A 200 12.97 18.26 17.23
CA ASN A 200 12.18 17.83 18.39
C ASN A 200 10.77 18.47 18.36
N PRO A 201 9.67 17.69 18.41
CA PRO A 201 8.30 18.21 18.43
C PRO A 201 7.97 18.99 19.70
N LEU A 202 8.65 18.70 20.81
CA LEU A 202 8.45 19.33 22.11
C LEU A 202 9.28 20.63 22.27
N GLY A 203 10.03 21.01 21.23
CA GLY A 203 10.95 22.15 21.25
C GLY A 203 12.40 21.74 21.56
N GLY A 204 13.36 22.49 21.00
CA GLY A 204 14.79 22.35 21.25
C GLY A 204 15.49 21.20 20.49
N GLY A 205 16.47 21.56 19.66
CA GLY A 205 17.44 20.63 19.08
C GLY A 205 16.93 19.64 18.04
N ILE A 206 17.83 18.73 17.67
CA ILE A 206 17.60 17.60 16.76
C ILE A 206 17.51 16.33 17.62
N GLN A 207 16.50 15.49 17.36
CA GLN A 207 16.36 14.18 17.99
C GLN A 207 16.35 13.07 16.93
N PHE A 208 16.77 11.87 17.31
CA PHE A 208 16.71 10.70 16.44
C PHE A 208 15.39 9.92 16.62
N HIS A 209 14.59 9.85 15.57
CA HIS A 209 13.33 9.13 15.54
C HIS A 209 13.55 7.65 15.24
N ARG A 210 13.30 6.80 16.24
CA ARG A 210 13.49 5.34 16.17
C ARG A 210 12.28 4.60 15.55
N GLY A 211 11.47 5.29 14.77
CA GLY A 211 10.24 4.74 14.21
C GLY A 211 9.69 5.61 13.08
N ILE A 212 8.43 5.38 12.74
CA ILE A 212 7.66 6.18 11.79
C ILE A 212 6.36 6.62 12.47
N ASP A 213 5.91 7.83 12.15
CA ASP A 213 4.64 8.36 12.64
C ASP A 213 3.61 8.26 11.52
N ILE A 214 2.50 7.59 11.81
CA ILE A 214 1.39 7.38 10.87
C ILE A 214 0.16 8.09 11.43
N VAL A 215 -0.40 9.03 10.67
CA VAL A 215 -1.56 9.80 11.15
C VAL A 215 -2.85 9.03 10.93
N MET A 216 -3.69 8.95 11.96
CA MET A 216 -5.00 8.35 11.95
C MET A 216 -5.96 9.09 12.89
N PRO A 217 -7.29 9.02 12.67
CA PRO A 217 -8.26 9.52 13.64
C PRO A 217 -8.09 8.85 15.00
N TYR A 218 -8.41 9.58 16.07
CA TYR A 218 -8.41 9.04 17.44
C TYR A 218 -9.30 7.79 17.51
N GLY A 219 -8.81 6.73 18.16
CA GLY A 219 -9.52 5.46 18.29
C GLY A 219 -9.49 4.56 17.05
N ALA A 220 -8.78 4.95 15.98
CA ALA A 220 -8.61 4.08 14.82
C ALA A 220 -7.91 2.75 15.19
N PRO A 221 -8.30 1.62 14.57
CA PRO A 221 -7.70 0.34 14.87
C PRO A 221 -6.22 0.29 14.43
N VAL A 222 -5.41 -0.29 15.30
CA VAL A 222 -4.00 -0.62 15.04
C VAL A 222 -3.86 -2.13 15.12
N VAL A 223 -3.26 -2.74 14.09
CA VAL A 223 -3.13 -4.20 13.99
C VAL A 223 -1.70 -4.68 14.12
N ALA A 224 -1.53 -5.90 14.65
CA ALA A 224 -0.26 -6.59 14.72
C ALA A 224 0.30 -6.86 13.31
N SER A 225 1.55 -6.47 13.07
CA SER A 225 2.19 -6.54 11.76
C SER A 225 2.61 -7.96 11.35
N ALA A 226 2.69 -8.87 12.31
CA ALA A 226 3.02 -10.28 12.17
C ALA A 226 2.57 -11.05 13.44
N ASP A 227 2.57 -12.37 13.36
CA ASP A 227 2.32 -13.24 14.51
C ASP A 227 3.39 -13.06 15.58
N GLY A 228 2.98 -13.10 16.85
CA GLY A 228 3.91 -12.93 17.96
C GLY A 228 3.26 -13.08 19.33
N VAL A 229 4.03 -12.71 20.35
CA VAL A 229 3.57 -12.65 21.74
C VAL A 229 3.79 -11.24 22.25
N VAL A 230 2.79 -10.69 22.94
CA VAL A 230 2.87 -9.37 23.55
C VAL A 230 3.89 -9.40 24.68
N GLU A 231 5.00 -8.67 24.50
CA GLU A 231 6.06 -8.53 25.50
C GLU A 231 5.73 -7.41 26.50
N THR A 232 4.95 -6.41 26.10
CA THR A 232 4.52 -5.32 26.98
C THR A 232 3.23 -4.70 26.46
N ALA A 233 2.26 -4.47 27.35
CA ALA A 233 1.07 -3.68 27.06
C ALA A 233 0.77 -2.76 28.25
N GLY A 234 1.00 -1.45 28.10
CA GLY A 234 0.84 -0.52 29.23
C GLY A 234 1.26 0.91 28.94
N MET A 235 1.27 1.75 30.00
CA MET A 235 1.76 3.14 29.92
C MET A 235 3.29 3.16 29.97
N LYS A 236 3.93 3.90 29.05
CA LYS A 236 5.38 4.11 29.03
C LYS A 236 5.74 5.57 28.79
N SER A 237 6.67 6.08 29.60
CA SER A 237 7.16 7.44 29.47
C SER A 237 7.68 7.74 28.05
N GLY A 238 7.26 8.88 27.50
CA GLY A 238 7.56 9.30 26.13
C GLY A 238 6.73 8.64 25.02
N TYR A 239 6.03 7.54 25.31
CA TYR A 239 5.24 6.78 24.33
C TYR A 239 3.74 6.77 24.60
N GLY A 240 3.30 7.07 25.84
CA GLY A 240 1.90 6.90 26.23
C GLY A 240 1.54 5.42 26.37
N LEU A 241 0.30 5.06 26.02
CA LEU A 241 -0.07 3.64 25.92
C LEU A 241 0.68 2.98 24.76
N VAL A 242 1.34 1.87 25.06
CA VAL A 242 2.20 1.15 24.14
C VAL A 242 1.94 -0.34 24.17
N VAL A 243 1.97 -0.97 23.00
CA VAL A 243 2.06 -2.43 22.83
C VAL A 243 3.39 -2.75 22.16
N VAL A 244 4.15 -3.68 22.74
CA VAL A 244 5.36 -4.25 22.15
C VAL A 244 5.11 -5.72 21.88
N ILE A 245 5.27 -6.15 20.63
CA ILE A 245 5.08 -7.55 20.23
C ILE A 245 6.44 -8.12 19.84
N LYS A 246 6.79 -9.25 20.45
CA LYS A 246 7.96 -10.05 20.10
C LYS A 246 7.54 -11.10 19.08
N HIS A 247 8.20 -11.10 17.93
CA HIS A 247 7.99 -12.07 16.87
C HIS A 247 9.13 -13.10 16.85
N ARG A 248 9.06 -14.07 15.94
CA ARG A 248 10.20 -14.97 15.70
C ARG A 248 11.35 -14.24 15.00
N PHE A 249 12.50 -14.90 14.92
CA PHE A 249 13.70 -14.40 14.24
C PHE A 249 14.26 -13.08 14.81
N GLY A 250 13.92 -12.74 16.07
CA GLY A 250 14.45 -11.57 16.76
C GLY A 250 13.73 -10.26 16.46
N PHE A 251 12.68 -10.27 15.63
CA PHE A 251 11.91 -9.06 15.32
C PHE A 251 11.04 -8.63 16.50
N LYS A 252 10.92 -7.31 16.67
CA LYS A 252 9.99 -6.68 17.60
C LYS A 252 9.27 -5.52 16.92
N THR A 253 7.98 -5.38 17.17
CA THR A 253 7.20 -4.21 16.77
C THR A 253 6.74 -3.44 17.99
N ARG A 254 6.58 -2.12 17.84
CA ARG A 254 6.11 -1.23 18.89
C ARG A 254 5.04 -0.31 18.34
N TYR A 255 3.90 -0.29 19.01
CA TYR A 255 2.74 0.55 18.70
C TYR A 255 2.56 1.50 19.86
N ALA A 256 2.77 2.80 19.65
CA ALA A 256 2.75 3.82 20.68
C ALA A 256 1.66 4.87 20.42
N HIS A 257 1.43 5.73 21.42
CA HIS A 257 0.40 6.77 21.40
C HIS A 257 -1.01 6.20 21.18
N LEU A 258 -1.24 4.98 21.67
CA LEU A 258 -2.54 4.32 21.59
C LEU A 258 -3.57 5.01 22.49
N SER A 259 -4.84 4.95 22.10
CA SER A 259 -5.95 5.46 22.92
C SER A 259 -6.47 4.42 23.92
N LYS A 260 -6.31 3.13 23.59
CA LYS A 260 -6.75 1.98 24.39
C LYS A 260 -5.87 0.78 24.06
N LEU A 261 -5.74 -0.15 25.01
CA LEU A 261 -5.11 -1.45 24.82
C LEU A 261 -6.19 -2.52 24.74
N LEU A 262 -6.14 -3.39 23.72
CA LEU A 262 -7.05 -4.52 23.54
C LEU A 262 -6.39 -5.88 23.82
N VAL A 263 -5.08 -5.87 24.07
CA VAL A 263 -4.29 -7.03 24.47
C VAL A 263 -3.54 -6.77 25.78
N LYS A 264 -3.07 -7.84 26.41
CA LYS A 264 -2.27 -7.84 27.64
C LYS A 264 -0.92 -8.49 27.41
N GLU A 265 0.02 -8.21 28.30
CA GLU A 265 1.32 -8.91 28.30
C GLU A 265 1.12 -10.42 28.42
N GLY A 266 1.86 -11.17 27.59
CA GLY A 266 1.74 -12.63 27.46
C GLY A 266 0.75 -13.12 26.40
N ASP A 267 -0.13 -12.25 25.89
CA ASP A 267 -1.11 -12.66 24.87
C ASP A 267 -0.41 -13.05 23.56
N ALA A 268 -0.85 -14.17 22.98
CA ALA A 268 -0.50 -14.53 21.61
C ALA A 268 -1.38 -13.74 20.64
N VAL A 269 -0.76 -13.11 19.64
CA VAL A 269 -1.45 -12.31 18.63
C VAL A 269 -1.17 -12.85 17.24
N THR A 270 -2.18 -12.82 16.38
CA THR A 270 -2.04 -13.17 14.97
C THR A 270 -1.84 -11.93 14.11
N ARG A 271 -1.15 -12.08 12.98
CA ARG A 271 -0.98 -11.02 11.98
C ARG A 271 -2.35 -10.46 11.58
N GLY A 272 -2.53 -9.15 11.71
CA GLY A 272 -3.78 -8.46 11.40
C GLY A 272 -4.78 -8.36 12.57
N GLN A 273 -4.50 -8.99 13.71
CA GLN A 273 -5.30 -8.81 14.93
C GLN A 273 -5.16 -7.39 15.47
N VAL A 274 -6.27 -6.77 15.87
CA VAL A 274 -6.27 -5.44 16.54
C VAL A 274 -5.68 -5.57 17.95
N VAL A 275 -4.80 -4.65 18.32
CA VAL A 275 -4.05 -4.65 19.60
C VAL A 275 -4.33 -3.43 20.47
#